data_AF-A0AAT9HNU8-F1
#
_entry.id   AF-A0AAT9HNU8-F1
#
_cell.length_a   1.000
_cell.length_b   1.000
_cell.length_c   1.000
_cell.angle_alpha   90.00
_cell.angle_beta   90.00
_cell.angle_gamma   90.00
#
_symmetry.space_group_name_H-M   'P 1'
#
loop_
_entity.id
_entity.type
_entity.pdbx_description
1 polymer ?
#
loop_
_entity_poly.entity_id
_entity_poly.type
_entity_poly.pdbx_seq_one_letter_code
_entity_poly.pdbx_strand_id
1 'polypeptide(L)' 'MAAMVRLSPLDDDGERVLPTLYSDNHLWLLPWESRTVTVSWPARSLGPGRPVLEAAVYNSRPTRIRP' A
#
# COMPACT_ATOMS: atom_id res chain seq x y z
N MET A 1 2.84 -2.39 -17.85
CA MET A 1 3.47 -1.31 -17.06
C MET A 1 2.47 -0.80 -16.05
N ALA A 2 2.94 -0.45 -14.85
CA ALA A 2 2.13 0.16 -13.81
C ALA A 2 2.77 1.50 -13.42
N ALA A 3 2.09 2.60 -13.74
CA ALA A 3 2.61 3.93 -13.52
C ALA A 3 2.10 4.50 -12.19
N MET A 4 2.98 5.19 -11.46
CA MET A 4 2.67 5.86 -10.19
C MET A 4 1.95 4.93 -9.20
N VAL A 5 2.50 3.73 -8.98
CA VAL A 5 1.95 2.78 -8.02
C VAL A 5 2.11 3.35 -6.62
N ARG A 6 0.98 3.65 -5.98
CA ARG A 6 0.92 4.11 -4.60
C ARG A 6 0.41 3.00 -3.70
N LEU A 7 1.20 2.68 -2.68
CA LEU A 7 0.82 1.78 -1.61
C LEU A 7 0.21 2.58 -0.46
N SER A 8 -0.87 2.06 0.12
CA SER A 8 -1.56 2.66 1.28
C SER A 8 -2.08 1.55 2.18
N PRO A 9 -1.56 1.39 3.41
CA PRO A 9 -2.20 0.55 4.41
C PRO A 9 -3.44 1.26 4.94
N LEU A 10 -4.53 0.52 4.97
CA LEU A 10 -5.84 0.94 5.43
C LEU A 10 -6.24 0.08 6.63
N ASP A 11 -7.06 0.63 7.52
CA ASP A 11 -7.76 -0.15 8.54
C ASP A 11 -9.02 -0.81 7.97
N ASP A 12 -9.79 -1.47 8.83
CA ASP A 12 -11.02 -2.18 8.42
C ASP A 12 -12.16 -1.23 8.01
N ASP A 13 -12.11 0.03 8.45
CA ASP A 13 -13.05 1.07 8.03
C ASP A 13 -12.65 1.70 6.68
N GLY A 14 -11.46 1.35 6.16
CA GLY A 14 -10.92 1.84 4.90
C GLY A 14 -10.14 3.15 5.04
N GLU A 15 -9.90 3.60 6.28
CA GLU A 15 -9.13 4.80 6.57
C GLU A 15 -7.63 4.50 6.58
N ARG A 16 -6.81 5.51 6.25
CA ARG A 16 -5.35 5.33 6.22
C ARG A 16 -4.80 5.13 7.62
N VAL A 17 -4.03 4.06 7.78
CA VAL A 17 -3.21 3.85 8.98
C VAL A 17 -2.09 4.90 8.99
N LEU A 18 -1.98 5.69 10.05
CA LEU A 18 -0.95 6.75 10.16
C LEU A 18 -0.30 6.79 11.55
N PRO A 19 0.99 7.19 11.64
CA PRO A 19 1.92 7.39 10.53
C PRO A 19 2.37 6.06 9.90
N THR A 20 2.75 6.10 8.62
CA THR A 20 3.33 4.96 7.90
C THR A 20 4.70 5.31 7.36
N LEU A 21 5.63 4.36 7.47
CA LEU A 21 6.94 4.40 6.83
C LEU A 21 6.95 3.44 5.64
N TYR A 22 7.53 3.90 4.54
CA TYR A 22 7.69 3.13 3.31
C TYR A 22 9.17 3.12 2.95
N SER A 23 9.69 1.96 2.56
CA SER A 23 11.03 1.92 1.94
C SER A 23 11.04 2.62 0.58
N ASP A 24 9.93 2.56 -0.14
CA ASP A 24 9.68 3.24 -1.40
C ASP A 24 8.16 3.38 -1.64
N ASN A 25 7.72 4.39 -2.38
CA ASN A 25 6.33 4.60 -2.76
C ASN A 25 6.24 5.51 -4.00
N HIS A 26 5.15 5.42 -4.77
CA HIS A 26 5.01 6.08 -6.08
C HIS A 26 5.94 5.49 -7.16
N LEU A 27 5.90 4.16 -7.28
CA LEU A 27 6.77 3.41 -8.18
C LEU A 27 6.32 3.54 -9.64
N TRP A 28 7.28 3.46 -10.56
CA TRP A 28 7.04 3.16 -11.96
C TRP A 28 7.60 1.77 -12.25
N LEU A 29 6.72 0.82 -12.59
CA LEU A 29 7.09 -0.55 -12.89
C LEU A 29 6.95 -0.84 -14.38
N LEU A 30 8.05 -1.27 -14.99
CA LEU A 30 8.06 -1.74 -16.38
C LEU A 30 7.33 -3.09 -16.50
N PRO A 31 6.93 -3.51 -17.72
CA PRO A 31 6.43 -4.87 -17.92
C PRO A 31 7.44 -5.89 -17.38
N TRP A 32 6.94 -6.84 -16.58
CA TRP A 32 7.72 -7.91 -15.91
C TRP A 32 8.65 -7.46 -14.77
N GLU A 33 8.73 -6.17 -14.47
CA GLU A 33 9.46 -5.69 -13.30
C GLU A 33 8.64 -5.92 -12.02
N SER A 34 9.33 -6.42 -10.99
CA SER A 34 8.80 -6.57 -9.63
C SER A 34 9.68 -5.80 -8.65
N ARG A 35 9.06 -5.21 -7.64
CA ARG A 35 9.74 -4.51 -6.54
C ARG A 35 9.21 -5.00 -5.20
N THR A 36 10.12 -5.27 -4.28
CA THR A 36 9.78 -5.55 -2.88
C THR A 36 9.81 -4.24 -2.11
N VAL A 37 8.72 -3.92 -1.42
CA VAL A 37 8.59 -2.71 -0.61
C VAL A 37 8.26 -3.10 0.82
N THR A 38 8.98 -2.51 1.77
CA THR A 38 8.66 -2.64 3.19
C THR A 38 7.76 -1.49 3.60
N VAL A 39 6.59 -1.84 4.16
CA VAL A 39 5.63 -0.88 4.74
C VAL A 39 5.50 -1.20 6.22
N SER A 40 5.67 -0.20 7.07
CA SER A 40 5.58 -0.38 8.53
C SER A 40 4.90 0.81 9.20
N TRP A 41 4.29 0.54 10.35
CA TRP A 41 3.61 1.52 11.17
C TRP A 41 3.71 1.11 12.66
N PRO A 42 3.56 2.07 13.60
CA PRO A 42 3.45 1.72 15.00
C PRO A 42 2.24 0.82 15.25
N ALA A 43 2.36 -0.21 16.09
CA ALA A 43 1.27 -1.14 16.38
C ALA A 43 -0.02 -0.42 16.85
N ARG A 44 0.12 0.68 17.62
CA ARG A 44 -0.99 1.52 18.10
C ARG A 44 -1.75 2.27 17.00
N SER A 45 -1.17 2.41 15.81
CA SER A 45 -1.79 3.13 14.68
C SER A 45 -2.84 2.30 13.96
N LEU A 46 -2.82 0.99 14.16
CA LEU A 46 -3.86 0.09 13.71
C LEU A 46 -4.72 -0.25 14.92
N GLY A 47 -6.04 -0.06 14.80
CA GLY A 47 -6.99 -0.50 15.82
C GLY A 47 -7.02 -2.04 15.96
N PRO A 48 -8.04 -2.61 16.61
CA PRO A 48 -8.17 -4.07 16.76
C PRO A 48 -8.38 -4.83 15.42
N GLY A 49 -8.43 -4.12 14.30
CA GLY A 49 -8.67 -4.65 12.97
C GLY A 49 -7.42 -5.22 12.27
N ARG A 50 -7.64 -5.78 11.08
CA ARG A 50 -6.57 -6.27 10.21
C ARG A 50 -6.21 -5.20 9.18
N PRO A 51 -4.92 -5.01 8.87
CA PRO A 51 -4.55 -4.05 7.85
C PRO A 51 -4.98 -4.55 6.47
N VAL A 52 -5.43 -3.63 5.62
CA VAL A 52 -5.63 -3.88 4.19
C VAL A 52 -4.59 -3.07 3.44
N LEU A 53 -3.82 -3.70 2.55
CA LEU A 53 -2.91 -2.97 1.67
C LEU A 53 -3.62 -2.66 0.36
N GLU A 54 -3.82 -1.38 0.06
CA GLU A 54 -4.28 -0.92 -1.25
C GLU A 54 -3.07 -0.53 -2.12
N ALA A 55 -3.04 -1.09 -3.33
CA ALA A 55 -2.15 -0.69 -4.42
C ALA A 55 -2.97 0.06 -5.47
N ALA A 56 -2.88 1.39 -5.46
CA ALA A 56 -3.50 2.25 -6.46
C ALA A 56 -2.50 2.50 -7.59
N VAL A 57 -2.96 2.39 -8.84
CA VAL A 57 -2.13 2.58 -10.03
C VAL A 57 -2.80 3.63 -10.91
N TYR A 58 -2.04 4.58 -11.45
CA TYR A 58 -2.62 5.67 -12.25
C TYR A 58 -3.38 5.17 -13.49
N ASN A 59 -2.85 4.15 -14.17
CA ASN A 59 -3.37 3.63 -15.42
C ASN A 59 -4.14 2.30 -15.27
N SER A 60 -4.60 1.95 -14.06
CA SER A 60 -5.38 0.72 -13.81
C SER A 60 -6.29 0.87 -12.58
N ARG A 61 -7.16 -0.11 -12.34
CA ARG A 61 -7.97 -0.15 -11.11
C ARG A 61 -7.10 -0.47 -9.89
N PRO A 62 -7.42 0.07 -8.71
CA PRO A 62 -6.73 -0.29 -7.49
C PRO A 62 -7.00 -1.75 -7.12
N THR A 63 -6.00 -2.39 -6.51
CA THR A 63 -6.12 -3.73 -5.94
C THR A 63 -5.92 -3.65 -4.44
N ARG A 64 -6.72 -4.42 -3.68
CA ARG A 64 -6.60 -4.53 -2.23
C ARG A 64 -6.20 -5.94 -1.84
N ILE A 65 -5.26 -6.05 -0.92
CA ILE A 65 -4.74 -7.32 -0.41
C ILE A 65 -4.85 -7.30 1.11
N ARG A 66 -5.41 -8.37 1.68
CA ARG A 66 -5.37 -8.62 3.12
C ARG A 66 -4.21 -9.60 3.38
N PRO A 67 -3.18 -9.22 4.15
CA PRO A 67 -2.10 -10.12 4.53
C PRO A 67 -2.54 -11.19 5.53
#